data_AF-A0A382K1B6-F1
#
_entry.id   AF-A0A382K1B6-F1
#
_cell.length_a   1.000
_cell.length_b   1.000
_cell.length_c   1.000
_cell.angle_alpha   90.00
_cell.angle_beta   90.00
_cell.angle_gamma   90.00
#
_symmetry.space_group_name_H-M   'P 1'
#
loop_
_entity.id
_entity.type
_entity.pdbx_description
1 polymer ?
#
loop_
_entity_poly.entity_id
_entity_poly.type
_entity_poly.pdbx_seq_one_letter_code
_entity_poly.pdbx_strand_id
1 'polypeptide(L)'
;DDKTGIGTLAAAYANRGIIKDRNKDYEGAFQDYVKALGIDHVAVAGPGLGTIILNYKFKSSSVKERALYLNEQLQLPENERVLSIKELDEGQVMHKPGKL
;
A
#
# COMPACT_ATOMS: atom_id res chain seq x y z
N ASP A 1 5.50 11.57 19.27
CA ASP A 1 5.49 12.67 18.28
C ASP A 1 6.71 12.62 17.39
N ASP A 2 6.47 12.52 16.08
CA ASP A 2 7.49 12.68 15.05
C ASP A 2 7.84 14.17 14.92
N LYS A 3 8.84 14.61 15.68
CA LYS A 3 9.31 16.01 15.68
C LYS A 3 9.95 16.44 14.35
N THR A 4 10.23 15.47 13.46
CA THR A 4 10.93 15.68 12.20
C THR A 4 10.01 15.68 10.98
N GLY A 5 8.78 15.17 11.13
CA GLY A 5 7.81 15.00 10.04
C GLY A 5 8.18 13.91 9.03
N ILE A 6 9.23 13.13 9.29
CA ILE A 6 9.75 12.07 8.42
C ILE A 6 8.72 10.94 8.27
N GLY A 7 8.13 10.49 9.38
CA GLY A 7 7.08 9.48 9.38
C GLY A 7 5.79 9.99 8.73
N THR A 8 5.45 11.27 8.93
CA THR A 8 4.32 11.90 8.24
C THR A 8 4.54 11.95 6.73
N LEU A 9 5.74 12.31 6.27
CA LEU A 9 6.08 12.35 4.86
C LEU A 9 6.04 10.94 4.24
N ALA A 10 6.61 9.94 4.92
CA ALA A 10 6.55 8.54 4.47
C ALA A 10 5.09 8.04 4.35
N ALA A 11 4.25 8.32 5.34
CA ALA A 11 2.83 7.98 5.32
C ALA A 11 2.07 8.68 4.18
N ALA A 12 2.40 9.95 3.88
CA ALA A 12 1.78 10.68 2.78
C ALA A 12 2.09 10.03 1.42
N TYR A 13 3.34 9.64 1.17
CA TYR A 13 3.70 8.88 -0.03
C TYR A 13 3.01 7.52 -0.08
N ALA A 14 2.97 6.78 1.03
CA ALA A 14 2.28 5.49 1.08
C ALA A 14 0.78 5.63 0.75
N ASN A 15 0.09 6.62 1.33
CA ASN A 15 -1.33 6.89 1.06
C ASN A 15 -1.56 7.30 -0.39
N ARG A 16 -0.67 8.12 -0.97
CA ARG A 16 -0.76 8.49 -2.39
C ARG A 16 -0.57 7.28 -3.30
N GLY A 17 0.36 6.38 -2.94
CA GLY A 17 0.56 5.11 -3.63
C GLY A 17 -0.71 4.25 -3.64
N ILE A 18 -1.39 4.12 -2.50
CA ILE A 18 -2.66 3.37 -2.39
C ILE A 18 -3.74 3.95 -3.31
N ILE A 19 -3.85 5.29 -3.38
CA ILE A 19 -4.83 5.95 -4.25
C ILE A 19 -4.54 5.66 -5.73
N LYS A 20 -3.27 5.75 -6.14
CA LYS A 20 -2.85 5.43 -7.51
C LYS A 20 -3.06 3.96 -7.85
N ASP A 21 -2.73 3.06 -6.94
CA ASP A 21 -2.90 1.61 -7.09
C ASP A 21 -4.38 1.27 -7.37
N ARG A 22 -5.30 1.86 -6.58
CA ARG A 22 -6.75 1.74 -6.79
C ARG A 22 -7.23 2.34 -8.11
N ASN A 23 -6.58 3.40 -8.56
CA ASN A 23 -6.85 4.02 -9.86
C ASN A 23 -6.14 3.31 -11.03
N LYS A 24 -5.50 2.17 -10.77
CA LYS A 24 -4.75 1.37 -11.75
C LYS A 24 -3.50 2.08 -12.32
N ASP A 25 -3.05 3.15 -11.68
CA ASP A 25 -1.74 3.77 -11.93
C ASP A 25 -0.67 3.00 -11.13
N TYR A 26 -0.36 1.79 -11.61
CA TYR A 26 0.51 0.87 -10.89
C TYR A 26 1.98 1.32 -10.88
N GLU A 27 2.46 1.96 -11.95
CA GLU A 27 3.81 2.51 -11.99
C GLU A 27 3.96 3.68 -11.01
N GLY A 28 2.99 4.61 -11.01
CA GLY A 28 2.98 5.72 -10.08
C GLY A 28 2.79 5.26 -8.62
N ALA A 29 2.02 4.21 -8.39
CA ALA A 29 1.88 3.58 -7.08
C ALA A 29 3.21 2.97 -6.59
N PHE A 30 3.88 2.21 -7.45
CA PHE A 30 5.18 1.61 -7.15
C PHE A 30 6.23 2.67 -6.77
N GLN A 31 6.32 3.75 -7.56
CA GLN A 31 7.24 4.86 -7.26
C GLN A 31 6.98 5.48 -5.88
N ASP A 32 5.70 5.69 -5.54
CA ASP A 32 5.31 6.27 -4.25
C ASP A 32 5.60 5.31 -3.08
N TYR A 33 5.37 4.01 -3.25
CA TYR A 33 5.70 3.01 -2.22
C TYR A 33 7.21 2.90 -1.99
N VAL A 34 8.02 2.87 -3.05
CA VAL A 34 9.49 2.86 -2.94
C VAL A 34 9.98 4.12 -2.23
N LYS A 35 9.41 5.29 -2.56
CA LYS A 35 9.75 6.55 -1.91
C LYS A 35 9.41 6.53 -0.42
N ALA A 36 8.22 6.04 -0.06
CA ALA A 36 7.77 5.92 1.33
C ALA A 36 8.71 5.03 2.16
N LEU A 37 9.05 3.84 1.63
CA LEU A 37 9.97 2.89 2.27
C LEU A 37 11.38 3.47 2.42
N GLY A 38 11.84 4.28 1.47
CA GLY A 38 13.14 4.95 1.52
C GLY A 38 13.20 6.13 2.52
N ILE A 39 12.07 6.72 2.88
CA ILE A 39 11.99 7.80 3.87
C ILE A 39 11.94 7.22 5.28
N ASP A 40 10.96 6.34 5.54
CA ASP A 40 10.80 5.69 6.84
C ASP A 40 10.02 4.38 6.67
N HIS A 41 10.76 3.28 6.51
CA HIS A 41 10.18 1.95 6.37
C HIS A 41 9.47 1.47 7.65
N VAL A 42 9.83 1.97 8.83
CA VAL A 42 9.21 1.56 10.10
C VAL A 42 7.81 2.18 10.20
N ALA A 43 7.68 3.46 9.83
CA ALA A 43 6.39 4.16 9.81
C ALA A 43 5.39 3.54 8.83
N VAL A 44 5.86 2.91 7.73
CA VAL A 44 5.00 2.31 6.69
C VAL A 44 4.98 0.78 6.69
N ALA A 45 5.60 0.13 7.68
CA ALA A 45 5.66 -1.34 7.79
C ALA A 45 4.29 -2.01 7.96
N GLY A 46 3.24 -1.23 8.23
CA GLY A 46 1.91 -1.72 8.57
C GLY A 46 1.76 -1.90 10.07
N PRO A 47 0.57 -2.30 10.53
CA PRO A 47 0.28 -2.32 11.95
C PRO A 47 1.00 -3.48 12.63
N GLY A 48 1.42 -3.27 13.89
CA GLY A 48 2.15 -4.27 14.67
C GLY A 48 1.35 -5.56 14.88
N LEU A 49 1.99 -6.55 15.50
CA LEU A 49 1.46 -7.92 15.67
C LEU A 49 0.01 -7.98 16.18
N GLY A 50 -0.40 -7.06 17.07
CA GLY A 50 -1.76 -7.03 17.62
C GLY A 50 -2.86 -6.84 16.58
N THR A 51 -2.67 -5.96 15.59
CA THR A 51 -3.66 -5.75 14.51
C THR A 51 -3.64 -6.88 13.51
N ILE A 52 -2.48 -7.50 13.27
CA ILE A 52 -2.36 -8.69 12.40
C ILE A 52 -3.19 -9.84 12.96
N ILE A 53 -3.15 -10.05 14.28
CA ILE A 53 -3.91 -11.10 14.96
C ILE A 53 -5.42 -10.81 14.90
N LEU A 54 -5.84 -9.56 15.15
CA LEU A 54 -7.25 -9.18 15.13
C LEU A 54 -7.85 -9.18 13.70
N ASN A 55 -7.07 -8.77 12.70
CA ASN A 55 -7.47 -8.76 11.29
C ASN A 55 -6.99 -10.00 10.52
N TYR A 56 -6.74 -11.13 11.19
CA TYR A 56 -6.18 -12.34 10.57
C TYR A 56 -6.96 -12.84 9.35
N LYS A 57 -8.29 -12.60 9.30
CA LYS A 57 -9.13 -12.92 8.13
C LYS A 57 -8.87 -12.04 6.89
N PHE A 58 -8.24 -10.87 7.08
CA PHE A 58 -7.93 -9.88 6.05
C PHE A 58 -6.47 -9.44 6.20
N LYS A 59 -5.53 -10.32 5.82
CA LYS A 59 -4.09 -9.96 5.79
C LYS A 59 -3.91 -8.79 4.81
N SER A 60 -3.85 -7.57 5.34
CA SER A 60 -3.57 -6.38 4.54
C SER A 60 -2.11 -6.48 4.11
N SER A 61 -1.84 -6.42 2.80
CA SER A 61 -0.45 -6.34 2.33
C SER A 61 0.17 -5.05 2.85
N SER A 62 1.35 -5.17 3.46
CA SER A 62 2.16 -3.99 3.81
C SER A 62 2.56 -3.22 2.56
N VAL A 63 2.91 -1.94 2.72
CA VAL A 63 3.47 -1.11 1.62
C VAL A 63 4.66 -1.81 0.96
N LYS A 64 5.48 -2.50 1.77
CA LYS A 64 6.62 -3.30 1.31
C LYS A 64 6.17 -4.49 0.44
N GLU A 65 5.24 -5.31 0.92
CA GLU A 65 4.75 -6.48 0.17
C GLU A 65 4.11 -6.04 -1.16
N ARG A 66 3.30 -4.96 -1.15
CA ARG A 66 2.70 -4.46 -2.38
C ARG A 66 3.73 -3.88 -3.35
N ALA A 67 4.73 -3.16 -2.86
CA ALA A 67 5.82 -2.65 -3.72
C ALA A 67 6.60 -3.77 -4.41
N LEU A 68 6.92 -4.85 -3.67
CA LEU A 68 7.61 -6.01 -4.24
C LEU A 68 6.75 -6.70 -5.31
N TYR A 69 5.46 -6.90 -5.03
CA TYR A 69 4.53 -7.46 -5.99
C TYR A 69 4.41 -6.62 -7.26
N LEU A 70 4.24 -5.30 -7.13
CA LEU A 70 4.17 -4.41 -8.30
C LEU A 70 5.47 -4.47 -9.11
N ASN A 71 6.64 -4.50 -8.46
CA ASN A 71 7.91 -4.65 -9.16
C ASN A 71 7.94 -5.95 -9.98
N GLU A 72 7.56 -7.09 -9.40
CA GLU A 72 7.50 -8.38 -10.10
C GLU A 72 6.55 -8.33 -11.31
N GLN A 73 5.33 -7.82 -11.12
CA GLN A 73 4.32 -7.75 -12.18
C GLN A 73 4.72 -6.80 -13.30
N LEU A 74 5.36 -5.67 -12.99
CA LEU A 74 5.77 -4.69 -14.00
C LEU A 74 6.94 -5.19 -14.87
N GLN A 75 7.67 -6.24 -14.46
CA GLN A 75 8.65 -6.91 -15.32
C GLN A 75 8.01 -7.87 -16.35
N LEU A 76 6.77 -8.30 -16.13
CA LEU A 76 6.08 -9.21 -17.04
C LEU A 76 5.52 -8.46 -18.27
N PRO A 77 5.33 -9.16 -19.41
CA PRO A 77 4.52 -8.67 -20.51
C PRO A 77 3.11 -8.27 -20.03
N GLU A 78 2.54 -7.21 -20.60
CA GLU A 78 1.28 -6.61 -20.13
C GLU A 78 0.13 -7.62 -20.02
N ASN A 79 0.06 -8.57 -20.96
CA ASN A 79 -0.95 -9.62 -21.03
C ASN A 79 -0.77 -10.76 -19.99
N GLU A 80 0.38 -10.83 -19.32
CA GLU A 80 0.68 -11.83 -18.28
C GLU A 80 0.54 -11.24 -16.86
N ARG A 81 0.37 -9.92 -16.74
CA ARG A 81 0.25 -9.24 -15.45
C ARG A 81 -1.09 -9.57 -14.79
N VAL A 82 -1.01 -9.92 -13.52
CA VAL A 82 -2.15 -9.95 -12.60
C VAL A 82 -1.95 -8.76 -11.67
N LEU A 83 -2.76 -7.70 -11.79
CA LEU A 83 -2.59 -6.47 -10.99
C LEU A 83 -3.83 -6.12 -10.16
N SER A 84 -4.98 -6.66 -10.55
CA SER A 84 -6.28 -6.52 -9.88
C SER A 84 -7.05 -7.85 -9.96
N ILE A 85 -7.73 -8.22 -8.89
CA ILE A 85 -8.63 -9.38 -8.85
C ILE A 85 -9.99 -8.85 -8.44
N LYS A 86 -10.92 -8.78 -9.39
CA LYS A 86 -12.20 -8.08 -9.24
C LYS A 86 -12.96 -8.51 -7.99
N GLU A 87 -13.04 -9.81 -7.72
CA GLU A 87 -13.75 -10.37 -6.58
C GLU A 87 -13.13 -9.96 -5.23
N LEU A 88 -11.80 -9.86 -5.16
CA LEU A 88 -11.10 -9.43 -3.96
C LEU A 88 -11.19 -7.92 -3.77
N ASP A 89 -11.05 -7.16 -4.86
CA ASP A 89 -11.08 -5.70 -4.85
C ASP A 89 -12.47 -5.17 -4.46
N GLU A 90 -13.54 -5.80 -4.93
CA GLU A 90 -14.93 -5.48 -4.54
C GLU A 90 -15.22 -5.78 -3.05
N GLY A 91 -14.53 -6.78 -2.47
CA GLY A 91 -14.65 -7.13 -1.05
C GLY A 91 -13.87 -6.23 -0.10
N GLN A 92 -12.99 -5.36 -0.61
CA GLN A 92 -12.24 -4.42 0.21
C GLN A 92 -13.16 -3.31 0.72
N VAL A 93 -13.36 -3.25 2.04
CA VAL A 93 -14.10 -2.15 2.66
C VAL A 93 -13.31 -0.86 2.46
N MET A 94 -13.85 0.06 1.66
CA MET A 94 -13.38 1.44 1.64
C MET A 94 -13.52 2.02 3.05
N HIS A 95 -12.40 2.31 3.71
CA HIS A 95 -12.41 3.15 4.89
C HIS A 95 -12.86 4.55 4.48
N LYS A 96 -14.18 4.79 4.50
CA LYS A 96 -14.73 6.13 4.41
C LYS A 96 -14.33 6.82 5.72
N PRO A 97 -13.47 7.86 5.72
CA PRO A 97 -13.32 8.66 6.92
C PRO A 97 -14.73 9.11 7.32
N GLY A 98 -15.14 8.77 8.55
CA GLY A 98 -16.44 9.21 9.07
C GLY A 98 -16.55 10.71 8.88
N LYS A 99 -17.73 11.19 8.46
CA LYS A 99 -18.02 12.62 8.42
C LYS A 99 -17.65 13.19 9.79
N LEU A 100 -16.65 14.08 9.81
CA LEU A 100 -16.35 14.94 10.95
C LEU A 100 -17.55 15.82 11.27
#